data_AF-A0A8J3EQH3-F1
#
_entry.id   AF-A0A8J3EQH3-F1
#
_cell.length_a   1.000
_cell.length_b   1.000
_cell.length_c   1.000
_cell.angle_alpha   90.00
_cell.angle_beta   90.00
_cell.angle_gamma   90.00
#
_symmetry.space_group_name_H-M   'P 1'
#
loop_
_entity.id
_entity.type
_entity.pdbx_description
1 polymer ?
#
loop_
_entity_poly.entity_id
_entity_poly.type
_entity_poly.pdbx_seq_one_letter_code
_entity_poly.pdbx_strand_id
1 'polypeptide(L)'
;MKAKIQAVSTATGALKFGMNNILLTLKLYWVGMLLFVGGYALSFLGAIQLAGGFDALESGEAAVPFWPFLLVFVVVMGLGALAFAPASVRLARIIAGDAGEPSGIGYLKFTGREWRYVKGMVILGLIYLFLVFVPTMLPMAFVNLETGEIPAFLSMLPLLMFIIMLVFLWFMLRLVTFLPMIAIEDRLSFRDAFRMTKGNVWRIVGSFLLLYLMLVGIYFAVFFGVALVSGIVMIPLSLTMQGGEPGALTIILGVVLGLVSLVFYFAMIAFMGGSFHAWGTKVYLALARPAVDEPAVEAAASGSDSPMPGGQDN
;
A
#
# COMPACT_ATOMS: atom_id res chain seq x y z
N MET A 1 24.76 -10.32 19.63
CA MET A 1 24.52 -10.83 18.26
C MET A 1 23.62 -9.84 17.51
N LYS A 2 23.81 -9.62 16.20
CA LYS A 2 22.89 -8.74 15.44
C LYS A 2 21.59 -9.50 15.17
N ALA A 3 20.46 -8.88 15.50
CA ALA A 3 19.14 -9.44 15.19
C ALA A 3 19.01 -9.72 13.69
N LYS A 4 18.40 -10.85 13.35
CA LYS A 4 18.27 -11.34 11.98
C LYS A 4 16.80 -11.53 11.64
N ILE A 5 16.37 -10.99 10.51
CA ILE A 5 15.00 -11.16 10.03
C ILE A 5 14.79 -12.60 9.57
N GLN A 6 13.68 -13.20 9.99
CA GLN A 6 13.18 -14.45 9.44
C GLN A 6 12.23 -14.12 8.28
N ALA A 7 12.71 -14.27 7.04
CA ALA A 7 12.01 -13.74 5.87
C ALA A 7 10.60 -14.33 5.67
N VAL A 8 10.47 -15.65 5.80
CA VAL A 8 9.21 -16.38 5.60
C VAL A 8 8.18 -16.03 6.67
N SER A 9 8.55 -16.05 7.96
CA SER A 9 7.62 -15.72 9.05
C SER A 9 7.22 -14.24 9.02
N THR A 10 8.11 -13.34 8.61
CA THR A 10 7.80 -11.92 8.43
C THR A 10 6.75 -11.72 7.32
N ALA A 11 6.95 -12.34 6.16
CA ALA A 11 6.05 -12.21 5.01
C ALA A 11 4.69 -12.86 5.28
N THR A 12 4.67 -14.11 5.75
CA THR A 12 3.43 -14.84 6.06
C THR A 12 2.68 -14.22 7.24
N GLY A 13 3.39 -13.72 8.26
CA GLY A 13 2.78 -13.01 9.38
C GLY A 13 2.15 -11.68 8.97
N ALA A 14 2.73 -10.97 8.01
CA ALA A 14 2.15 -9.76 7.44
C ALA A 14 0.89 -10.06 6.63
N LEU A 15 0.92 -11.13 5.82
CA LEU A 15 -0.23 -11.59 5.04
C LEU A 15 -1.40 -12.01 5.93
N LYS A 16 -1.14 -12.83 6.95
CA LYS A 16 -2.13 -13.25 7.96
C LYS A 16 -2.72 -12.05 8.68
N PHE A 17 -1.90 -11.05 9.02
CA PHE A 17 -2.39 -9.82 9.60
C PHE A 17 -3.38 -9.11 8.67
N GLY A 18 -3.00 -8.90 7.40
CA GLY A 18 -3.88 -8.26 6.42
C GLY A 18 -5.21 -8.98 6.26
N MET A 19 -5.20 -10.32 6.20
CA MET A 19 -6.40 -11.15 6.07
C MET A 19 -7.32 -11.05 7.30
N ASN A 20 -6.74 -11.13 8.50
CA ASN A 20 -7.52 -11.12 9.75
C ASN A 20 -7.99 -9.72 10.15
N ASN A 21 -7.44 -8.66 9.55
CA ASN A 21 -7.67 -7.27 9.95
C ASN A 21 -8.17 -6.39 8.79
N ILE A 22 -8.87 -6.97 7.80
CA ILE A 22 -9.45 -6.20 6.68
C ILE A 22 -10.40 -5.13 7.22
N LEU A 23 -11.33 -5.49 8.12
CA LEU A 23 -12.29 -4.56 8.69
C LEU A 23 -11.63 -3.47 9.54
N LEU A 24 -10.62 -3.83 10.35
CA LEU A 24 -9.83 -2.85 11.11
C LEU A 24 -9.13 -1.87 10.16
N THR A 25 -8.53 -2.38 9.09
CA THR A 25 -7.82 -1.56 8.10
C THR A 25 -8.80 -0.61 7.39
N LEU A 26 -9.96 -1.10 6.94
CA LEU A 26 -11.04 -0.26 6.40
C LEU A 26 -11.49 0.81 7.41
N LYS A 27 -11.77 0.41 8.65
CA LYS A 27 -12.20 1.30 9.74
C LYS A 27 -11.22 2.43 10.01
N LEU A 28 -9.91 2.16 9.92
CA LEU A 28 -8.88 3.17 10.11
C LEU A 28 -8.73 4.09 8.89
N TYR A 29 -8.87 3.56 7.68
CA TYR A 29 -8.46 4.26 6.46
C TYR A 29 -9.59 4.77 5.57
N TRP A 30 -10.86 4.45 5.84
CA TRP A 30 -11.96 4.81 4.94
C TRP A 30 -12.04 6.31 4.64
N VAL A 31 -11.76 7.19 5.61
CA VAL A 31 -11.73 8.64 5.37
C VAL A 31 -10.66 9.01 4.35
N GLY A 32 -9.44 8.49 4.53
CA GLY A 32 -8.34 8.72 3.60
C GLY A 32 -8.66 8.14 2.21
N MET A 33 -9.30 6.97 2.15
CA MET A 33 -9.73 6.36 0.90
C MET A 33 -10.81 7.19 0.19
N LEU A 34 -11.81 7.70 0.90
CA LEU A 34 -12.84 8.57 0.32
C LEU A 34 -12.26 9.89 -0.17
N LEU A 35 -11.33 10.49 0.58
CA LEU A 35 -10.63 11.70 0.14
C LEU A 35 -9.78 11.45 -1.11
N PHE A 36 -9.11 10.29 -1.17
CA PHE A 36 -8.32 9.91 -2.33
C PHE A 36 -9.19 9.65 -3.56
N VAL A 37 -10.21 8.80 -3.45
CA VAL A 37 -11.13 8.47 -4.55
C VAL A 37 -11.93 9.69 -4.99
N GLY A 38 -12.51 10.43 -4.04
CA GLY A 38 -13.26 11.65 -4.32
C GLY A 38 -12.37 12.74 -4.92
N GLY A 39 -11.16 12.92 -4.41
CA GLY A 39 -10.21 13.88 -4.95
C GLY A 39 -9.74 13.52 -6.37
N TYR A 40 -9.53 12.22 -6.66
CA TYR A 40 -9.21 11.75 -8.01
C TYR A 40 -10.39 11.94 -8.97
N ALA A 41 -11.62 11.67 -8.53
CA ALA A 41 -12.82 11.92 -9.33
C ALA A 41 -12.98 13.43 -9.62
N LEU A 42 -12.77 14.29 -8.62
CA LEU A 42 -12.83 15.74 -8.79
C LEU A 42 -11.71 16.27 -9.69
N SER A 43 -10.49 15.72 -9.62
CA SER A 43 -9.40 16.11 -10.51
C SER A 43 -9.70 15.75 -11.96
N PHE A 44 -10.32 14.59 -12.18
CA PHE A 44 -10.77 14.16 -13.50
C PHE A 44 -11.91 15.04 -14.04
N LEU A 45 -12.95 15.29 -13.24
CA LEU A 45 -14.06 16.17 -13.63
C LEU A 45 -13.60 17.61 -13.90
N GLY A 46 -12.70 18.14 -13.07
CA GLY A 46 -12.11 19.46 -13.29
C GLY A 46 -11.29 19.52 -14.59
N ALA A 47 -10.53 18.48 -14.90
CA ALA A 47 -9.78 18.39 -16.15
C ALA A 47 -10.71 18.34 -17.37
N ILE A 48 -11.81 17.57 -17.31
CA ILE A 48 -12.86 17.55 -18.36
C ILE A 48 -13.45 18.94 -18.56
N GLN A 49 -13.83 19.60 -17.47
CA GLN A 49 -14.44 20.93 -17.55
C GLN A 49 -13.49 21.96 -18.19
N LEU A 50 -12.21 21.93 -17.84
CA LEU A 50 -11.20 22.82 -18.42
C LEU A 50 -10.90 22.51 -19.89
N ALA A 51 -11.18 21.28 -20.33
CA ALA A 51 -11.02 20.86 -21.71
C ALA A 51 -12.24 21.19 -22.59
N GLY A 52 -13.24 21.91 -22.06
CA GLY A 52 -14.47 22.27 -22.78
C GLY A 52 -15.67 21.37 -22.48
N GLY A 53 -15.58 20.49 -21.48
CA GLY A 53 -16.65 19.57 -21.09
C GLY A 53 -16.63 18.25 -21.86
N PHE A 54 -17.68 17.44 -21.67
CA PHE A 54 -17.79 16.13 -22.32
C PHE A 54 -17.95 16.26 -23.85
N ASP A 55 -18.69 17.28 -24.32
CA ASP A 55 -18.90 17.52 -25.76
C ASP A 55 -17.58 17.78 -26.51
N ALA A 56 -16.64 18.49 -25.88
CA ALA A 56 -15.32 18.76 -26.44
C ALA A 56 -14.42 17.50 -26.47
N LEU A 57 -14.61 16.59 -25.51
CA LEU A 57 -13.92 15.29 -25.49
C LEU A 57 -14.47 14.33 -26.55
N GLU A 58 -15.79 14.30 -26.74
CA GLU A 58 -16.44 13.44 -27.73
C GLU A 58 -16.13 13.88 -29.16
N SER A 59 -16.03 15.18 -29.40
CA SER A 59 -15.60 15.73 -30.70
C SER A 59 -14.11 15.54 -30.99
N GLY A 60 -13.31 15.15 -29.98
CA GLY A 60 -11.86 15.00 -30.11
C GLY A 60 -11.10 16.34 -30.18
N GLU A 61 -11.79 17.46 -29.98
CA GLU A 61 -11.22 18.82 -30.02
C GLU A 61 -10.57 19.23 -28.68
N ALA A 62 -10.88 18.50 -27.61
CA ALA A 62 -10.36 18.75 -26.27
C ALA A 62 -8.88 18.39 -26.12
N ALA A 63 -8.02 19.41 -26.05
CA ALA A 63 -6.69 19.28 -25.46
C ALA A 63 -6.82 19.40 -23.93
N VAL A 64 -6.91 18.27 -23.21
CA VAL A 64 -6.95 18.29 -21.74
C VAL A 64 -5.60 18.82 -21.23
N PRO A 65 -5.53 20.02 -20.62
CA PRO A 65 -4.27 20.51 -20.09
C PRO A 65 -3.83 19.58 -18.94
N PHE A 66 -2.60 19.08 -19.01
CA PHE A 66 -2.09 18.15 -17.99
C PHE A 66 -1.83 18.84 -16.64
N TRP A 67 -1.47 20.13 -16.66
CA TRP A 67 -1.02 20.85 -15.46
C TRP A 67 -2.10 21.03 -14.37
N PRO A 68 -3.38 21.37 -14.67
CA PRO A 68 -4.41 21.50 -13.65
C PRO A 68 -4.73 20.16 -13.00
N PHE A 69 -4.76 19.09 -13.80
CA PHE A 69 -4.88 17.72 -13.29
C PHE A 69 -3.75 17.41 -12.31
N LEU A 70 -2.50 17.70 -12.69
CA LEU A 70 -1.34 17.48 -11.83
C LEU A 70 -1.42 18.27 -10.52
N LEU A 71 -1.84 19.55 -10.58
CA LEU A 71 -1.96 20.38 -9.38
C LEU A 71 -3.03 19.84 -8.41
N VAL A 72 -4.22 19.53 -8.91
CA VAL A 72 -5.28 18.95 -8.08
C VAL A 72 -4.84 17.59 -7.54
N PHE A 73 -4.20 16.76 -8.37
CA PHE A 73 -3.66 15.46 -7.95
C PHE A 73 -2.66 15.61 -6.80
N VAL A 74 -1.69 16.54 -6.88
CA VAL A 74 -0.72 16.79 -5.81
C VAL A 74 -1.42 17.25 -4.52
N VAL A 75 -2.41 18.13 -4.62
CA VAL A 75 -3.19 18.61 -3.46
C VAL A 75 -3.94 17.44 -2.81
N VAL A 76 -4.65 16.63 -3.61
CA VAL A 76 -5.40 15.45 -3.14
C VAL A 76 -4.46 14.43 -2.50
N MET A 77 -3.29 14.18 -3.10
CA MET A 77 -2.28 13.30 -2.52
C MET A 77 -1.76 13.83 -1.18
N GLY A 78 -1.52 15.14 -1.07
CA GLY A 78 -1.10 15.80 0.17
C GLY A 78 -2.16 15.68 1.27
N LEU A 79 -3.42 15.97 0.95
CA LEU A 79 -4.55 15.83 1.88
C LEU A 79 -4.79 14.37 2.27
N GLY A 80 -4.67 13.46 1.31
CA GLY A 80 -4.71 12.02 1.54
C GLY A 80 -3.63 11.60 2.54
N ALA A 81 -2.37 11.96 2.30
CA ALA A 81 -1.26 11.63 3.19
C ALA A 81 -1.49 12.14 4.62
N LEU A 82 -2.06 13.35 4.78
CA LEU A 82 -2.48 13.86 6.09
C LEU A 82 -3.57 12.96 6.70
N ALA A 83 -4.63 12.65 5.97
CA ALA A 83 -5.71 11.80 6.45
C ALA A 83 -5.26 10.35 6.80
N PHE A 84 -4.29 9.81 6.06
CA PHE A 84 -3.71 8.49 6.27
C PHE A 84 -2.75 8.42 7.46
N ALA A 85 -2.18 9.55 7.91
CA ALA A 85 -1.13 9.55 8.93
C ALA A 85 -1.59 9.04 10.31
N PRO A 86 -2.70 9.54 10.91
CA PRO A 86 -3.19 9.01 12.20
C PRO A 86 -3.50 7.52 12.15
N ALA A 87 -4.15 7.08 11.07
CA ALA A 87 -4.49 5.68 10.83
C ALA A 87 -3.23 4.81 10.72
N SER A 88 -2.21 5.26 9.99
CA SER A 88 -0.93 4.55 9.84
C SER A 88 -0.17 4.45 11.15
N VAL A 89 -0.12 5.53 11.92
CA VAL A 89 0.51 5.53 13.24
C VAL A 89 -0.22 4.57 14.18
N ARG A 90 -1.55 4.62 14.22
CA ARG A 90 -2.36 3.73 15.07
C ARG A 90 -2.18 2.27 14.68
N LEU A 91 -2.22 1.95 13.39
CA LEU A 91 -2.06 0.58 12.90
C LEU A 91 -0.69 0.01 13.26
N ALA A 92 0.39 0.77 13.03
CA ALA A 92 1.74 0.35 13.39
C ALA A 92 1.89 0.08 14.90
N ARG A 93 1.26 0.90 15.74
CA ARG A 93 1.23 0.67 17.20
C ARG A 93 0.41 -0.55 17.61
N ILE A 94 -0.71 -0.82 16.94
CA ILE A 94 -1.50 -2.04 17.16
C ILE A 94 -0.66 -3.28 16.82
N ILE A 95 0.00 -3.27 15.67
CA ILE A 95 0.89 -4.37 15.25
C ILE A 95 2.04 -4.58 16.27
N ALA A 96 2.52 -3.49 16.87
CA ALA A 96 3.57 -3.54 17.91
C ALA A 96 3.06 -3.96 19.29
N GLY A 97 1.75 -4.05 19.51
CA GLY A 97 1.15 -4.28 20.83
C GLY A 97 1.13 -3.05 21.75
N ASP A 98 1.54 -1.88 21.25
CA ASP A 98 1.64 -0.62 22.01
C ASP A 98 0.30 0.14 22.08
N ALA A 99 -0.75 -0.37 21.45
CA ALA A 99 -2.09 0.23 21.40
C ALA A 99 -3.18 -0.80 21.05
N GLY A 100 -4.39 -0.62 21.56
CA GLY A 100 -5.57 -1.40 21.16
C GLY A 100 -6.29 -0.83 19.92
N GLU A 101 -7.38 -1.47 19.51
CA GLU A 101 -8.27 -0.93 18.47
C GLU A 101 -8.92 0.38 18.96
N PRO A 102 -9.00 1.46 18.13
CA PRO A 102 -9.73 2.66 18.52
C PRO A 102 -11.25 2.44 18.55
N SER A 103 -11.94 3.08 19.49
CA SER A 103 -13.41 3.18 19.48
C SER A 103 -13.89 4.18 18.41
N GLY A 104 -15.09 3.96 17.86
CA GLY A 104 -15.72 4.84 16.87
C GLY A 104 -15.44 4.52 15.40
N ILE A 105 -15.99 5.34 14.49
CA ILE A 105 -15.86 5.19 13.03
C ILE A 105 -14.84 6.22 12.52
N GLY A 106 -13.71 5.75 11.99
CA GLY A 106 -12.60 6.61 11.56
C GLY A 106 -11.67 7.02 12.70
N TYR A 107 -10.40 7.28 12.37
CA TYR A 107 -9.38 7.70 13.32
C TYR A 107 -8.57 8.86 12.78
N LEU A 108 -8.85 10.08 13.25
CA LEU A 108 -8.21 11.33 12.82
C LEU A 108 -7.57 12.11 13.98
N LYS A 109 -6.98 11.39 14.94
CA LYS A 109 -6.32 12.04 16.08
C LYS A 109 -4.89 12.45 15.72
N PHE A 110 -4.63 13.74 15.66
CA PHE A 110 -3.27 14.27 15.49
C PHE A 110 -2.65 14.65 16.84
N THR A 111 -1.49 14.08 17.12
CA THR A 111 -0.59 14.46 18.20
C THR A 111 0.79 14.80 17.61
N GLY A 112 1.79 15.07 18.46
CA GLY A 112 3.16 15.31 17.99
C GLY A 112 3.71 14.18 17.13
N ARG A 113 3.28 12.94 17.39
CA ARG A 113 3.73 11.74 16.68
C ARG A 113 3.22 11.67 15.25
N GLU A 114 1.94 11.93 15.03
CA GLU A 114 1.35 11.95 13.70
C GLU A 114 1.96 13.06 12.85
N TRP A 115 2.26 14.23 13.43
CA TRP A 115 2.97 15.29 12.71
C TRP A 115 4.41 14.92 12.33
N ARG A 116 5.15 14.22 13.21
CA ARG A 116 6.47 13.68 12.84
C ARG A 116 6.35 12.62 11.76
N TYR A 117 5.30 11.81 11.78
CA TYR A 117 5.02 10.82 10.76
C TYR A 117 4.73 11.47 9.39
N VAL A 118 3.90 12.51 9.35
CA VAL A 118 3.66 13.33 8.15
C VAL A 118 4.98 13.91 7.62
N LYS A 119 5.83 14.48 8.49
CA LYS A 119 7.16 14.95 8.08
C LYS A 119 8.00 13.83 7.46
N GLY A 120 7.96 12.63 8.05
CA GLY A 120 8.61 11.44 7.48
C GLY A 120 8.08 11.07 6.09
N MET A 121 6.76 11.09 5.90
CA MET A 121 6.13 10.87 4.59
C MET A 121 6.55 11.92 3.57
N VAL A 122 6.62 13.20 3.96
CA VAL A 122 7.10 14.28 3.08
C VAL A 122 8.55 14.04 2.68
N ILE A 123 9.43 13.67 3.61
CA ILE A 123 10.83 13.34 3.30
C ILE A 123 10.91 12.18 2.30
N LEU A 124 10.17 11.09 2.52
CA LEU A 124 10.13 9.96 1.58
C LEU A 124 9.54 10.37 0.22
N GLY A 125 8.53 11.22 0.20
CA GLY A 125 7.93 11.77 -1.02
C GLY A 125 8.91 12.60 -1.81
N LEU A 126 9.68 13.48 -1.15
CA LEU A 126 10.74 14.27 -1.79
C LEU A 126 11.86 13.39 -2.35
N ILE A 127 12.23 12.34 -1.63
CA ILE A 127 13.19 11.34 -2.12
C ILE A 127 12.63 10.64 -3.36
N TYR A 128 11.38 10.21 -3.35
CA TYR A 128 10.73 9.61 -4.53
C TYR A 128 10.72 10.57 -5.71
N LEU A 129 10.34 11.84 -5.49
CA LEU A 129 10.35 12.86 -6.51
C LEU A 129 11.75 13.06 -7.11
N PHE A 130 12.78 13.12 -6.26
CA PHE A 130 14.15 13.34 -6.73
C PHE A 130 14.76 12.11 -7.41
N LEU A 131 14.52 10.90 -6.89
CA LEU A 131 15.14 9.68 -7.41
C LEU A 131 14.40 9.10 -8.62
N VAL A 132 13.08 9.28 -8.71
CA VAL A 132 12.26 8.66 -9.75
C VAL A 132 11.70 9.74 -10.68
N PHE A 133 10.92 10.67 -10.14
CA PHE A 133 10.14 11.60 -10.97
C PHE A 133 11.02 12.55 -11.80
N VAL A 134 12.03 13.18 -11.19
CA VAL A 134 12.92 14.11 -11.89
C VAL A 134 13.69 13.40 -13.02
N PRO A 135 14.35 12.25 -12.79
CA PRO A 135 14.99 11.50 -13.87
C PRO A 135 14.02 11.00 -14.95
N THR A 136 12.77 10.68 -14.63
CA THR A 136 11.77 10.26 -15.63
C THR A 136 11.27 11.43 -16.49
N MET A 137 11.17 12.64 -15.91
CA MET A 137 10.69 13.83 -16.61
C MET A 137 11.78 14.55 -17.40
N LEU A 138 13.03 14.45 -16.96
CA LEU A 138 14.15 15.12 -17.61
C LEU A 138 14.29 14.77 -19.11
N PRO A 139 14.20 13.49 -19.54
CA PRO A 139 14.18 13.12 -20.97
C PRO A 139 13.06 13.79 -21.77
N MET A 140 11.87 13.92 -21.17
CA MET A 140 10.71 14.57 -21.82
C MET A 140 10.97 16.05 -22.08
N ALA A 141 11.77 16.72 -21.24
CA ALA A 141 12.19 18.10 -21.46
C ALA A 141 13.17 18.27 -22.63
N PHE A 142 13.80 17.19 -23.09
CA PHE A 142 14.72 17.19 -24.23
C PHE A 142 14.09 16.66 -25.52
N VAL A 143 12.84 16.19 -25.49
CA VAL A 143 12.10 15.85 -26.70
C VAL A 143 11.75 17.15 -27.41
N ASN A 144 12.40 17.40 -28.54
CA ASN A 144 12.02 18.50 -29.41
C ASN A 144 10.72 18.13 -30.12
N LEU A 145 9.59 18.60 -29.58
CA LEU A 145 8.26 18.33 -30.11
C LEU A 145 8.07 18.88 -31.55
N GLU A 146 8.90 19.82 -31.98
CA GLU A 146 8.80 20.45 -33.30
C GLU A 146 9.43 19.62 -34.42
N THR A 147 10.53 18.91 -34.14
CA THR A 147 11.24 18.13 -35.16
C THR A 147 10.83 16.66 -35.18
N GLY A 148 10.22 16.15 -34.10
CA GLY A 148 9.86 14.73 -33.97
C GLY A 148 11.06 13.78 -33.94
N GLU A 149 12.27 14.32 -34.00
CA GLU A 149 13.50 13.54 -33.91
C GLU A 149 13.72 13.14 -32.45
N ILE A 150 13.81 11.84 -32.22
CA ILE A 150 14.20 11.26 -30.93
C ILE A 150 15.73 11.18 -30.95
N PRO A 151 16.45 11.98 -30.15
CA PRO A 151 17.90 11.87 -30.07
C PRO A 151 18.33 10.43 -29.78
N ALA A 152 19.40 9.97 -30.42
CA ALA A 152 19.90 8.61 -30.25
C ALA A 152 20.12 8.21 -28.77
N PHE A 153 20.44 9.17 -27.88
CA PHE A 153 20.59 8.90 -26.45
C PHE A 153 19.28 8.50 -25.75
N LEU A 154 18.11 8.92 -26.27
CA LEU A 154 16.80 8.50 -25.74
C LEU A 154 16.53 7.00 -26.01
N SER A 155 17.25 6.36 -26.93
CA SER A 155 17.17 4.89 -27.09
C SER A 155 17.69 4.14 -25.85
N MET A 156 18.57 4.75 -25.06
CA MET A 156 19.07 4.19 -23.79
C MET A 156 18.13 4.46 -22.61
N LEU A 157 17.07 5.24 -22.80
CA LEU A 157 16.15 5.64 -21.75
C LEU A 157 15.54 4.45 -20.99
N PRO A 158 15.07 3.35 -21.63
CA PRO A 158 14.53 2.21 -20.90
C PRO A 158 15.53 1.57 -19.93
N LEU A 159 16.80 1.44 -20.35
CA LEU A 159 17.86 0.88 -19.51
C LEU A 159 18.17 1.81 -18.32
N LEU A 160 18.25 3.11 -18.56
CA LEU A 160 18.45 4.10 -17.51
C LEU A 160 17.29 4.07 -16.49
N MET A 161 16.04 4.02 -16.97
CA MET A 161 14.85 3.90 -16.13
C MET A 161 14.85 2.62 -15.30
N PHE A 162 15.28 1.50 -15.88
CA PHE A 162 15.44 0.25 -15.15
C PHE A 162 16.46 0.37 -14.02
N ILE A 163 17.63 0.97 -14.28
CA ILE A 163 18.67 1.19 -13.26
C ILE A 163 18.14 2.11 -12.14
N ILE A 164 17.49 3.21 -12.49
CA ILE A 164 16.86 4.13 -11.53
C ILE A 164 15.86 3.39 -10.64
N MET A 165 15.02 2.55 -11.24
CA MET A 165 14.04 1.75 -10.50
C MET A 165 14.71 0.78 -9.52
N LEU A 166 15.82 0.13 -9.91
CA LEU A 166 16.59 -0.74 -9.02
C LEU A 166 17.22 0.03 -7.85
N VAL A 167 17.79 1.21 -8.11
CA VAL A 167 18.36 2.08 -7.06
C VAL A 167 17.26 2.56 -6.11
N PHE A 168 16.12 2.97 -6.66
CA PHE A 168 14.96 3.39 -5.86
C PHE A 168 14.43 2.25 -5.00
N LEU A 169 14.23 1.06 -5.58
CA LEU A 169 13.77 -0.12 -4.84
C LEU A 169 14.74 -0.47 -3.71
N TRP A 170 16.05 -0.51 -4.01
CA TRP A 170 17.07 -0.75 -3.00
C TRP A 170 16.99 0.27 -1.87
N PHE A 171 16.88 1.55 -2.20
CA PHE A 171 16.81 2.64 -1.24
C PHE A 171 15.55 2.57 -0.36
N MET A 172 14.38 2.30 -0.96
CA MET A 172 13.11 2.16 -0.23
C MET A 172 13.13 0.94 0.70
N LEU A 173 13.67 -0.20 0.26
CA LEU A 173 13.83 -1.38 1.12
C LEU A 173 14.77 -1.12 2.30
N ARG A 174 15.78 -0.26 2.12
CA ARG A 174 16.68 0.17 3.22
C ARG A 174 16.00 1.09 4.22
N LEU A 175 14.96 1.81 3.80
CA LEU A 175 14.17 2.74 4.61
C LEU A 175 12.82 2.19 5.08
N VAL A 176 12.55 0.91 4.86
CA VAL A 176 11.31 0.26 5.30
C VAL A 176 11.02 0.48 6.80
N THR A 177 12.06 0.61 7.63
CA THR A 177 11.96 0.82 9.07
C THR A 177 11.70 2.28 9.46
N PHE A 178 11.79 3.24 8.54
CA PHE A 178 11.73 4.66 8.85
C PHE A 178 10.35 5.09 9.37
N LEU A 179 9.28 4.78 8.63
CA LEU A 179 7.92 5.13 9.04
C LEU A 179 7.47 4.37 10.31
N PRO A 180 7.69 3.05 10.45
CA PRO A 180 7.40 2.34 11.70
C PRO A 180 8.15 2.90 12.91
N MET A 181 9.41 3.29 12.76
CA MET A 181 10.19 3.90 13.85
C MET A 181 9.55 5.20 14.34
N ILE A 182 9.10 6.06 13.43
CA ILE A 182 8.40 7.30 13.80
C ILE A 182 7.06 6.96 14.45
N ALA A 183 6.30 6.02 13.88
CA ALA A 183 4.98 5.64 14.38
C ALA A 183 5.03 4.97 15.77
N ILE A 184 6.08 4.22 16.08
CA ILE A 184 6.18 3.42 17.30
C ILE A 184 6.97 4.17 18.37
N GLU A 185 8.17 4.65 18.04
CA GLU A 185 9.11 5.29 18.97
C GLU A 185 9.10 6.82 18.90
N ASP A 186 8.29 7.42 18.03
CA ASP A 186 8.22 8.88 17.87
C ASP A 186 9.58 9.51 17.47
N ARG A 187 10.48 8.72 16.86
CA ARG A 187 11.85 9.12 16.49
C ARG A 187 11.99 9.32 14.99
N LEU A 188 12.29 10.55 14.58
CA LEU A 188 12.58 10.92 13.19
C LEU A 188 14.10 10.87 12.93
N SER A 189 14.63 9.68 12.62
CA SER A 189 16.06 9.51 12.32
C SER A 189 16.28 8.65 11.07
N PHE A 190 16.59 9.33 9.97
CA PHE A 190 16.90 8.69 8.69
C PHE A 190 18.14 7.78 8.78
N ARG A 191 19.19 8.29 9.43
CA ARG A 191 20.47 7.57 9.59
C ARG A 191 20.27 6.29 10.38
N ASP A 192 19.47 6.32 11.43
CA ASP A 192 19.25 5.13 12.25
C ASP A 192 18.40 4.10 11.53
N ALA A 193 17.38 4.51 10.77
CA ALA A 193 16.58 3.61 9.93
C ALA A 193 17.48 2.87 8.93
N PHE A 194 18.36 3.61 8.25
CA PHE A 194 19.30 3.05 7.29
C PHE A 194 20.35 2.14 7.95
N ARG A 195 20.86 2.52 9.13
CA ARG A 195 21.82 1.68 9.88
C ARG A 195 21.19 0.38 10.37
N MET A 196 19.93 0.43 10.80
CA MET A 196 19.20 -0.70 11.35
C MET A 196 19.05 -1.85 10.34
N THR A 197 18.85 -1.53 9.06
CA THR A 197 18.74 -2.55 7.99
C THR A 197 20.10 -3.11 7.55
N LYS A 198 21.23 -2.60 8.04
CA LYS A 198 22.59 -3.00 7.60
C LYS A 198 22.87 -4.46 8.02
N GLY A 199 23.22 -5.28 7.02
CA GLY A 199 23.46 -6.73 7.20
C GLY A 199 22.20 -7.60 7.09
N ASN A 200 21.01 -7.00 6.99
CA ASN A 200 19.74 -7.71 6.78
C ASN A 200 19.10 -7.42 5.41
N VAL A 201 19.75 -6.63 4.54
CA VAL A 201 19.19 -6.15 3.26
C VAL A 201 18.61 -7.27 2.42
N TRP A 202 19.37 -8.34 2.18
CA TRP A 202 18.90 -9.47 1.36
C TRP A 202 17.74 -10.24 2.00
N ARG A 203 17.64 -10.25 3.33
CA ARG A 203 16.50 -10.87 4.04
C ARG A 203 15.25 -10.00 3.95
N ILE A 204 15.41 -8.68 3.96
CA ILE A 204 14.32 -7.72 3.72
C ILE A 204 13.84 -7.83 2.27
N VAL A 205 14.76 -7.89 1.30
CA VAL A 205 14.43 -8.12 -0.12
C VAL A 205 13.69 -9.44 -0.27
N GLY A 206 14.22 -10.52 0.28
CA GLY A 206 13.59 -11.84 0.22
C GLY A 206 12.19 -11.86 0.85
N SER A 207 11.99 -11.23 2.01
CA SER A 207 10.67 -11.17 2.64
C SER A 207 9.69 -10.28 1.86
N PHE A 208 10.15 -9.18 1.28
CA PHE A 208 9.34 -8.33 0.40
C PHE A 208 8.91 -9.09 -0.85
N LEU A 209 9.83 -9.75 -1.54
CA LEU A 209 9.51 -10.52 -2.76
C LEU A 209 8.55 -11.66 -2.45
N LEU A 210 8.74 -12.39 -1.35
CA LEU A 210 7.79 -13.42 -0.92
C LEU A 210 6.40 -12.85 -0.65
N LEU A 211 6.31 -11.74 0.10
CA LEU A 211 5.02 -11.07 0.34
C LEU A 211 4.38 -10.62 -0.97
N TYR A 212 5.14 -9.96 -1.83
CA TYR A 212 4.66 -9.46 -3.12
C TYR A 212 4.13 -10.59 -4.00
N LEU A 213 4.88 -11.71 -4.13
CA LEU A 213 4.44 -12.87 -4.90
C LEU A 213 3.18 -13.51 -4.30
N MET A 214 3.07 -13.62 -2.98
CA MET A 214 1.85 -14.11 -2.32
C MET A 214 0.65 -13.18 -2.60
N LEU A 215 0.84 -11.86 -2.49
CA LEU A 215 -0.21 -10.88 -2.78
C LEU A 215 -0.62 -10.90 -4.25
N VAL A 216 0.33 -11.01 -5.18
CA VAL A 216 0.06 -11.16 -6.61
C VAL A 216 -0.71 -12.45 -6.88
N GLY A 217 -0.31 -13.57 -6.28
CA GLY A 217 -1.03 -14.84 -6.42
C GLY A 217 -2.49 -14.75 -5.92
N ILE A 218 -2.71 -14.13 -4.76
CA ILE A 218 -4.06 -13.89 -4.22
C ILE A 218 -4.84 -12.96 -5.14
N TYR A 219 -4.21 -11.87 -5.60
CA TYR A 219 -4.82 -10.92 -6.53
C TYR A 219 -5.28 -11.63 -7.82
N PHE A 220 -4.45 -12.46 -8.44
CA PHE A 220 -4.83 -13.24 -9.62
C PHE A 220 -5.96 -14.23 -9.32
N ALA A 221 -5.89 -14.97 -8.21
CA ALA A 221 -6.94 -15.93 -7.84
C ALA A 221 -8.29 -15.23 -7.65
N VAL A 222 -8.27 -14.07 -7.01
CA VAL A 222 -9.42 -13.20 -6.79
C VAL A 222 -9.98 -12.67 -8.11
N PHE A 223 -9.13 -12.07 -8.95
CA PHE A 223 -9.58 -11.48 -10.22
C PHE A 223 -10.12 -12.54 -11.18
N PHE A 224 -9.47 -13.70 -11.21
CA PHE A 224 -9.96 -14.85 -11.96
C PHE A 224 -11.33 -15.31 -11.46
N GLY A 225 -11.52 -15.40 -10.13
CA GLY A 225 -12.81 -15.71 -9.53
C GLY A 225 -13.90 -14.71 -9.89
N VAL A 226 -13.61 -13.40 -9.80
CA VAL A 226 -14.55 -12.34 -10.18
C VAL A 226 -14.87 -12.41 -11.68
N ALA A 227 -13.86 -12.52 -12.55
CA ALA A 227 -14.05 -12.63 -13.99
C ALA A 227 -14.90 -13.85 -14.37
N LEU A 228 -14.69 -14.99 -13.72
CA LEU A 228 -15.48 -16.20 -13.94
C LEU A 228 -16.95 -15.99 -13.54
N VAL A 229 -17.20 -15.44 -12.35
CA VAL A 229 -18.57 -15.14 -11.87
C VAL A 229 -19.24 -14.11 -12.77
N SER A 230 -18.55 -13.03 -13.10
CA SER A 230 -19.05 -12.00 -14.03
C SER A 230 -19.36 -12.58 -15.40
N GLY A 231 -18.50 -13.45 -15.94
CA GLY A 231 -18.75 -14.13 -17.21
C GLY A 231 -20.01 -15.00 -17.19
N ILE A 232 -20.20 -15.78 -16.13
CA ILE A 232 -21.40 -16.61 -15.94
C ILE A 232 -22.66 -15.75 -15.85
N VAL A 233 -22.61 -14.63 -15.10
CA VAL A 233 -23.74 -13.70 -14.94
C VAL A 233 -24.05 -12.95 -16.25
N MET A 234 -23.03 -12.63 -17.05
CA MET A 234 -23.19 -11.90 -18.31
C MET A 234 -23.77 -12.76 -19.45
N ILE A 235 -23.70 -14.10 -19.36
CA ILE A 235 -24.26 -14.98 -20.40
C ILE A 235 -25.79 -14.82 -20.52
N PRO A 236 -26.60 -14.99 -19.44
CA PRO A 236 -28.04 -14.74 -19.50
C PRO A 236 -28.39 -13.30 -19.89
N LEU A 237 -27.60 -12.33 -19.43
CA LEU A 237 -27.76 -10.91 -19.78
C LEU A 237 -27.57 -10.68 -21.29
N SER A 238 -26.52 -11.23 -21.89
CA SER A 238 -26.28 -11.06 -23.33
C SER A 238 -27.36 -11.73 -24.19
N LEU A 239 -27.96 -12.84 -23.72
CA LEU A 239 -29.09 -13.50 -24.38
C LEU A 239 -30.39 -12.68 -24.29
N THR A 240 -30.60 -11.93 -23.21
CA THR A 240 -31.79 -11.07 -23.03
C THR A 240 -31.68 -9.71 -23.72
N MET A 241 -30.47 -9.27 -24.08
CA MET A 241 -30.21 -7.99 -24.75
C MET A 241 -30.31 -8.03 -26.29
N GLN A 242 -30.57 -9.19 -26.91
CA GLN A 242 -30.68 -9.29 -28.37
C GLN A 242 -31.91 -8.57 -28.99
N GLY A 243 -32.76 -7.92 -28.19
CA GLY A 243 -34.05 -7.38 -28.62
C GLY A 243 -34.31 -5.87 -28.47
N GLY A 244 -33.37 -5.03 -27.99
CA GLY A 244 -33.60 -3.59 -27.83
C GLY A 244 -32.76 -2.90 -26.75
N GLU A 245 -33.14 -1.66 -26.39
CA GLU A 245 -32.54 -0.85 -25.32
C GLU A 245 -32.35 -1.66 -24.01
N PRO A 246 -31.31 -1.36 -23.20
CA PRO A 246 -31.10 -2.06 -21.94
C PRO A 246 -32.34 -1.97 -21.05
N GLY A 247 -33.04 -3.08 -20.89
CA GLY A 247 -34.20 -3.14 -20.00
C GLY A 247 -33.81 -2.84 -18.55
N ALA A 248 -34.80 -2.47 -17.72
CA ALA A 248 -34.58 -2.11 -16.33
C ALA A 248 -33.77 -3.16 -15.53
N LEU A 249 -33.92 -4.46 -15.86
CA LEU A 249 -33.15 -5.54 -15.25
C LEU A 249 -31.64 -5.42 -15.50
N THR A 250 -31.22 -5.05 -16.71
CA THR A 250 -29.81 -4.86 -17.07
C THR A 250 -29.20 -3.72 -16.29
N ILE A 251 -29.93 -2.61 -16.13
CA ILE A 251 -29.50 -1.46 -15.35
C ILE A 251 -29.33 -1.86 -13.87
N ILE A 252 -30.32 -2.54 -13.30
CA ILE A 252 -30.27 -3.01 -11.90
C ILE A 252 -29.08 -3.94 -11.68
N LEU A 253 -28.88 -4.94 -12.55
CA LEU A 253 -27.76 -5.87 -12.43
C LEU A 253 -26.41 -5.16 -12.59
N GLY A 254 -26.30 -4.20 -13.52
CA GLY A 254 -25.11 -3.37 -13.68
C GLY A 254 -24.77 -2.58 -12.43
N VAL A 255 -25.76 -1.95 -11.80
CA VAL A 255 -25.59 -1.20 -10.53
C VAL A 255 -25.18 -2.14 -9.40
N VAL A 256 -25.85 -3.28 -9.23
CA VAL A 256 -25.53 -4.26 -8.18
C VAL A 256 -24.11 -4.81 -8.36
N LEU A 257 -23.74 -5.21 -9.58
CA LEU A 257 -22.39 -5.69 -9.88
C LEU A 257 -21.36 -4.59 -9.62
N GLY A 258 -21.63 -3.34 -10.01
CA GLY A 258 -20.77 -2.20 -9.73
C GLY A 258 -20.54 -1.98 -8.23
N LEU A 259 -21.61 -2.06 -7.41
CA LEU A 259 -21.52 -1.93 -5.95
C LEU A 259 -20.71 -3.09 -5.33
N VAL A 260 -20.94 -4.33 -5.78
CA VAL A 260 -20.18 -5.50 -5.32
C VAL A 260 -18.70 -5.36 -5.67
N SER A 261 -18.38 -4.97 -6.90
CA SER A 261 -17.01 -4.71 -7.34
C SER A 261 -16.35 -3.60 -6.53
N LEU A 262 -17.09 -2.54 -6.18
CA LEU A 262 -16.58 -1.44 -5.36
C LEU A 262 -16.25 -1.89 -3.92
N VAL A 263 -17.17 -2.63 -3.27
CA VAL A 263 -16.94 -3.19 -1.93
C VAL A 263 -15.72 -4.13 -1.94
N PHE A 264 -15.65 -4.97 -2.96
CA PHE A 264 -14.57 -5.91 -3.15
C PHE A 264 -13.22 -5.20 -3.37
N TYR A 265 -13.21 -4.14 -4.18
CA TYR A 265 -12.04 -3.30 -4.42
C TYR A 265 -11.52 -2.66 -3.12
N PHE A 266 -12.41 -2.10 -2.29
CA PHE A 266 -12.01 -1.55 -1.00
C PHE A 266 -11.48 -2.63 -0.04
N ALA A 267 -12.10 -3.81 -0.01
CA ALA A 267 -11.61 -4.93 0.79
C ALA A 267 -10.19 -5.37 0.35
N MET A 268 -9.93 -5.41 -0.96
CA MET A 268 -8.61 -5.73 -1.51
C MET A 268 -7.56 -4.65 -1.19
N ILE A 269 -7.91 -3.36 -1.31
CA ILE A 269 -7.00 -2.27 -0.90
C ILE A 269 -6.68 -2.38 0.59
N ALA A 270 -7.68 -2.63 1.43
CA ALA A 270 -7.48 -2.79 2.86
C ALA A 270 -6.61 -4.01 3.19
N PHE A 271 -6.86 -5.14 2.53
CA PHE A 271 -6.02 -6.34 2.67
C PHE A 271 -4.56 -6.08 2.29
N MET A 272 -4.32 -5.49 1.11
CA MET A 272 -2.98 -5.21 0.61
C MET A 272 -2.28 -4.13 1.45
N GLY A 273 -2.96 -3.02 1.74
CA GLY A 273 -2.45 -1.94 2.57
C GLY A 273 -2.12 -2.41 3.98
N GLY A 274 -3.01 -3.18 4.61
CA GLY A 274 -2.78 -3.79 5.91
C GLY A 274 -1.59 -4.74 5.92
N SER A 275 -1.44 -5.56 4.86
CA SER A 275 -0.30 -6.47 4.70
C SER A 275 1.03 -5.73 4.55
N PHE A 276 1.11 -4.68 3.72
CA PHE A 276 2.35 -3.91 3.54
C PHE A 276 2.73 -3.09 4.78
N HIS A 277 1.76 -2.48 5.47
CA HIS A 277 2.02 -1.81 6.75
C HIS A 277 2.49 -2.80 7.82
N ALA A 278 1.87 -3.98 7.89
CA ALA A 278 2.27 -5.04 8.81
C ALA A 278 3.68 -5.55 8.51
N TRP A 279 4.03 -5.72 7.25
CA TRP A 279 5.36 -6.15 6.84
C TRP A 279 6.44 -5.17 7.28
N GLY A 280 6.29 -3.87 6.94
CA GLY A 280 7.28 -2.87 7.32
C GLY A 280 7.43 -2.74 8.85
N THR A 281 6.31 -2.84 9.57
CA THR A 281 6.30 -2.82 11.03
C THR A 281 6.95 -4.06 11.64
N LYS A 282 6.69 -5.26 11.11
CA LYS A 282 7.32 -6.50 11.58
C LYS A 282 8.82 -6.52 11.28
N VAL A 283 9.26 -6.00 10.13
CA VAL A 283 10.69 -5.80 9.83
C VAL A 283 11.33 -4.88 10.87
N TYR A 284 10.66 -3.79 11.22
CA TYR A 284 11.10 -2.88 12.27
C TYR A 284 11.23 -3.58 13.62
N LEU A 285 10.18 -4.24 14.10
CA LEU A 285 10.16 -4.92 15.39
C LEU A 285 11.23 -6.01 15.47
N ALA A 286 11.41 -6.82 14.42
CA ALA A 286 12.43 -7.85 14.37
C ALA A 286 13.87 -7.30 14.51
N LEU A 287 14.11 -6.04 14.13
CA LEU A 287 15.43 -5.41 14.20
C LEU A 287 15.62 -4.54 15.45
N ALA A 288 14.58 -3.83 15.89
CA ALA A 288 14.63 -2.87 16.98
C ALA A 288 14.23 -3.47 18.35
N ARG A 289 13.32 -4.44 18.35
CA ARG A 289 12.80 -5.15 19.53
C ARG A 289 12.87 -6.66 19.28
N PRO A 290 14.07 -7.25 19.08
CA PRO A 290 14.18 -8.68 18.92
C PRO A 290 13.50 -9.34 20.12
N ALA A 291 12.51 -10.20 19.87
CA ALA A 291 11.91 -11.00 20.92
C ALA A 291 13.07 -11.67 21.68
N VAL A 292 13.07 -11.53 23.00
CA VAL A 292 14.02 -12.24 23.85
C VAL A 292 13.69 -13.71 23.67
N ASP A 293 14.39 -14.36 22.74
CA ASP A 293 14.39 -15.77 22.40
C ASP A 293 13.26 -16.59 23.10
N GLU A 294 12.11 -16.71 22.41
CA GLU A 294 11.03 -17.67 22.72
C GLU A 294 11.46 -19.14 22.92
N PRO A 295 12.62 -19.66 22.43
CA PRO A 295 13.03 -21.03 22.71
C PRO A 295 13.18 -21.37 24.20
N ALA A 296 13.38 -20.39 25.08
CA ALA A 296 13.44 -20.64 26.52
C ALA A 296 12.06 -20.86 27.15
N VAL A 297 10.98 -20.31 26.58
CA VAL A 297 9.63 -20.42 27.13
C VAL A 297 8.97 -21.73 26.68
N GLU A 298 9.18 -22.17 25.44
CA GLU A 298 8.73 -23.50 25.01
C GLU A 298 9.55 -24.64 25.64
N ALA A 299 10.87 -24.47 25.83
CA ALA A 299 11.69 -25.46 26.54
C ALA A 299 11.42 -25.52 28.05
N ALA A 300 11.01 -24.41 28.68
CA ALA A 300 10.54 -24.40 30.07
C ALA A 300 9.13 -25.00 30.22
N ALA A 301 8.26 -24.87 29.20
CA ALA A 301 6.93 -25.46 29.21
C ALA A 301 6.95 -26.98 28.89
N SER A 302 7.96 -27.49 28.18
CA SER A 302 8.09 -28.92 27.85
C SER A 302 8.92 -29.73 28.86
N GLY A 303 9.35 -29.14 29.99
CA GLY A 303 10.38 -29.70 30.86
C GLY A 303 10.01 -29.95 32.32
N SER A 304 8.75 -29.81 32.75
CA SER A 304 8.36 -29.94 34.17
C SER A 304 7.49 -31.15 34.53
N ASP A 305 7.49 -32.22 33.73
CA ASP A 305 7.11 -33.55 34.23
C ASP A 305 8.31 -34.13 35.01
N SER A 306 8.70 -33.45 36.09
CA SER A 306 9.48 -34.09 37.13
C SER A 306 8.53 -34.98 37.92
N PRO A 307 8.73 -36.30 37.98
CA PRO A 307 7.89 -37.17 38.78
C PRO A 307 7.93 -36.68 40.23
N MET A 308 6.75 -36.41 40.80
CA MET A 308 6.58 -36.14 42.22
C MET A 308 7.30 -37.26 42.99
N PRO A 309 8.22 -36.94 43.92
CA PRO A 309 8.79 -37.95 44.80
C PRO A 309 7.63 -38.57 45.58
N GLY A 310 7.37 -39.85 45.34
CA GLY A 310 6.36 -40.60 46.06
C GLY A 310 6.56 -40.42 47.56
N GLY A 311 5.48 -40.00 48.22
CA GLY A 311 5.41 -39.99 49.67
C GLY A 311 5.75 -41.38 50.20
N GLN A 312 6.76 -41.42 51.06
CA GLN A 312 6.93 -42.53 51.99
C GLN A 312 6.03 -42.23 53.19
N ASP A 313 4.97 -43.01 53.29
CA ASP A 313 4.13 -43.11 54.47
C ASP A 313 4.98 -43.64 55.65
N ASN A 314 4.88 -42.95 56.79
CA ASN A 314 5.20 -43.44 58.12
C ASN A 314 3.91 -43.48 58.95
#